data_AF-A0A820SW58-F1
#
_entry.id   AF-A0A820SW58-F1
#
_cell.length_a   1.000
_cell.length_b   1.000
_cell.length_c   1.000
_cell.angle_alpha   90.00
_cell.angle_beta   90.00
_cell.angle_gamma   90.00
#
_symmetry.space_group_name_H-M   'P 1'
#
loop_
_entity.id
_entity.type
_entity.pdbx_description
1 polymer ?
#
loop_
_entity_poly.entity_id
_entity_poly.type
_entity_poly.pdbx_seq_one_letter_code
_entity_poly.pdbx_strand_id
1 'polypeptide(L)' 'DDSRVLFLLQDGSQAYEVKDYLVQQDRCQEVTIDNRPYYGKGAKDTQKANVQDL' A
#
# COMPACT_ATOMS: atom_id res chain seq x y z
N ASP A 1 -0.58 -17.61 -1.59
CA ASP A 1 -1.06 -16.24 -1.28
C ASP A 1 0.05 -15.57 -0.46
N ASP A 2 1.28 -15.61 -0.99
CA ASP A 2 2.51 -15.58 -0.18
C ASP A 2 3.17 -14.18 -0.20
N SER A 3 2.53 -13.23 -0.89
CA SER A 3 2.98 -11.85 -1.07
C SER A 3 2.25 -10.87 -0.14
N ARG A 4 1.57 -11.36 0.90
CA ARG A 4 0.86 -10.57 1.90
C ARG A 4 1.50 -10.77 3.27
N VAL A 5 1.70 -9.67 3.99
CA VAL A 5 2.24 -9.67 5.35
C VAL A 5 1.42 -8.75 6.24
N LEU A 6 1.34 -9.07 7.52
CA LEU A 6 0.69 -8.23 8.54
C LEU A 6 1.76 -7.72 9.50
N PHE A 7 1.90 -6.40 9.58
CA PHE A 7 2.73 -5.76 10.59
C PHE A 7 1.89 -5.42 11.81
N LEU A 8 2.28 -5.97 12.97
CA LEU A 8 1.75 -5.54 14.25
C LEU A 8 2.71 -4.52 14.85
N LEU A 9 2.28 -3.26 14.90
CA LEU A 9 3.05 -2.18 15.51
C LEU A 9 2.70 -2.10 17.00
N GLN A 10 3.72 -1.97 17.86
CA GLN A 10 3.51 -1.75 19.30
C GLN A 10 2.89 -0.37 19.57
N ASP A 11 3.17 0.59 18.69
CA ASP A 11 2.57 1.93 18.68
C ASP A 11 1.91 2.20 17.32
N GLY A 12 0.57 2.30 17.32
CA GLY A 12 -0.21 2.56 16.12
C GLY A 12 -0.01 3.96 15.52
N SER A 13 0.57 4.91 16.26
CA SER A 13 0.88 6.25 15.75
C SER A 13 1.88 6.20 14.59
N GLN A 14 2.76 5.20 14.58
CA GLN A 14 3.79 5.01 13.56
C GLN A 14 3.25 4.37 12.27
N ALA A 15 1.99 3.92 12.24
CA ALA A 15 1.41 3.22 11.08
C ALA A 15 1.52 4.05 9.79
N TYR A 16 1.32 5.36 9.89
CA TYR A 16 1.41 6.27 8.75
C TYR A 16 2.84 6.41 8.22
N GLU A 17 3.83 6.52 9.09
CA GLU A 17 5.25 6.61 8.70
C GLU A 17 5.73 5.30 8.05
N VAL A 18 5.38 4.16 8.63
CA VAL A 18 5.69 2.83 8.06
C VAL A 18 5.04 2.67 6.69
N LYS A 19 3.77 3.07 6.54
CA LYS A 19 3.07 3.08 5.25
C LYS A 19 3.78 3.98 4.25
N ASP A 20 4.19 5.20 4.62
CA ASP A 20 4.91 6.11 3.73
C ASP A 20 6.23 5.53 3.23
N TYR A 21 6.94 4.77 4.06
CA TYR A 21 8.13 4.02 3.66
C TYR A 21 7.80 2.86 2.72
N LEU A 22 6.79 2.05 3.04
CA LEU A 22 6.43 0.85 2.28
C LEU A 22 5.92 1.19 0.87
N VAL A 23 5.05 2.19 0.72
CA VAL A 23 4.51 2.59 -0.59
C VAL A 23 5.59 3.09 -1.56
N GLN A 24 6.75 3.51 -1.04
CA GLN A 24 7.89 3.93 -1.86
C GLN A 24 8.73 2.76 -2.39
N GLN A 25 8.50 1.53 -1.94
CA GLN A 25 9.25 0.36 -2.38
C GLN A 25 8.73 -0.12 -3.74
N ASP A 26 9.63 -0.49 -4.65
CA ASP A 26 9.26 -0.86 -6.04
C ASP A 26 8.37 -2.09 -6.13
N ARG A 27 8.45 -2.98 -5.14
CA ARG A 27 7.65 -4.21 -5.06
C ARG A 27 6.34 -4.07 -4.28
N CYS A 28 6.13 -2.95 -3.58
CA CYS A 28 4.95 -2.78 -2.75
C CYS A 28 3.73 -2.46 -3.62
N GLN A 29 2.73 -3.33 -3.60
CA GLN A 29 1.47 -3.14 -4.33
C GLN A 29 0.51 -2.28 -3.51
N GLU A 30 0.17 -2.71 -2.31
CA GLU A 30 -0.85 -2.08 -1.47
C GLU A 30 -0.47 -2.20 0.01
N VAL A 31 -0.76 -1.16 0.78
CA VAL A 31 -0.76 -1.16 2.24
C VAL A 31 -2.15 -0.76 2.71
N THR A 32 -2.73 -1.48 3.65
CA THR A 32 -4.07 -1.19 4.18
C THR A 32 -3.99 -0.87 5.67
N ILE A 33 -4.54 0.27 6.06
CA ILE A 33 -4.67 0.72 7.46
C ILE A 33 -6.15 1.03 7.71
N ASP A 34 -6.75 0.40 8.73
CA ASP A 34 -8.17 0.58 9.07
C ASP A 34 -9.11 0.49 7.86
N ASN A 35 -8.87 -0.54 7.03
CA ASN A 35 -9.63 -0.81 5.81
C ASN A 35 -9.52 0.29 4.73
N ARG A 36 -8.54 1.20 4.84
CA ARG A 36 -8.21 2.19 3.82
C ARG A 36 -6.97 1.73 3.04
N PRO A 37 -7.06 1.54 1.71
CA PRO A 37 -5.93 1.12 0.89
C PRO A 37 -5.05 2.31 0.48
N TYR A 38 -3.74 2.07 0.47
CA TYR A 38 -2.71 2.99 0.01
C TYR A 38 -1.81 2.26 -1.00
N TYR A 39 -1.79 2.76 -2.24
CA TYR A 39 -1.10 2.09 -3.33
C TYR A 39 0.38 2.48 -3.40
N GLY A 40 1.24 1.47 -3.53
CA GLY A 40 2.69 1.65 -3.67
C GLY A 40 3.16 1.78 -5.11
N LYS A 41 4.46 2.00 -5.30
CA LYS A 41 5.10 2.07 -6.64
C LYS A 41 4.93 0.79 -7.45
N GLY A 42 4.75 -0.36 -6.79
CA GLY A 42 4.48 -1.64 -7.44
C GLY A 42 3.05 -1.76 -7.99
N ALA A 43 2.14 -0.82 -7.68
CA ALA A 43 0.78 -0.78 -8.22
C ALA A 43 0.69 -0.11 -9.60
N LYS A 44 1.83 0.16 -10.26
CA LYS A 44 1.90 0.87 -11.56
C LYS A 44 1.11 0.22 -12.69
N ASP A 45 0.77 -1.06 -12.58
CA ASP A 45 -0.08 -1.75 -13.56
C ASP A 45 -1.58 -1.62 -13.26
N THR A 46 -1.97 -1.24 -12.04
CA THR A 46 -3.39 -1.13 -11.64
C THR A 46 -3.95 0.29 -11.85
N GLN A 47 -3.10 1.34 -11.82
CA GLN A 47 -3.55 2.73 -12.00
C GLN A 47 -3.87 3.12 -13.46
N LYS A 48 -3.45 2.32 -14.46
CA LYS A 48 -3.81 2.57 -15.86
C LYS A 48 -5.23 2.10 -16.24
N ALA A 49 -5.98 1.50 -15.30
CA ALA A 49 -7.33 1.01 -15.56
C ALA A 49 -8.46 1.99 -15.18
N ASN A 50 -8.18 3.09 -14.47
CA ASN A 50 -9.23 4.01 -13.97
C ASN A 50 -9.15 5.44 -14.51
N VAL A 51 -8.48 5.62 -15.66
CA VAL A 51 -8.59 6.82 -16.52
C VAL A 51 -9.12 6.40 -17.89
N GLN A 52 -10.23 5.67 -17.91
CA GLN A 52 -11.05 5.44 -19.10
C GLN A 52 -12.52 5.35 -18.68
N ASP A 53 -13.01 6.37 -17.98
CA ASP A 53 -14.42 6.75 -18.04
C ASP A 53 -14.44 8.22 -18.44
N LEU A 54 -14.82 8.43 -19.70
CA LEU A 54 -14.97 9.68 -20.43
C LEU A 54 -16.47 9.88 -20.64
#